data_AF-A0A6B3H0Z3-F1
#
_entry.id   AF-A0A6B3H0Z3-F1
#
_cell.length_a   1.000
_cell.length_b   1.000
_cell.length_c   1.000
_cell.angle_alpha   90.00
_cell.angle_beta   90.00
_cell.angle_gamma   90.00
#
_symmetry.space_group_name_H-M   'P 1'
#
loop_
_entity.id
_entity.type
_entity.pdbx_description
1 polymer ?
#
loop_
_entity_poly.entity_id
_entity_poly.type
_entity_poly.pdbx_seq_one_letter_code
_entity_poly.pdbx_strand_id
1 'polypeptide(L)'
;TTDAVVLATGYRERPVDTLLAALDPYIVRDDSGRPQIDEAQRLVLAPGIGGSVFVQNAERHTHGVGAPDLGLAAWRSAVIINALTGKETY
;
A
#
# COMPACT_ATOMS: atom_id res chain seq x y z
N THR A 1 8.28 -1.53 42.84
CA THR A 1 8.57 -2.51 41.77
C THR A 1 7.25 -2.93 41.16
N THR A 2 7.24 -3.38 39.91
CA THR A 2 6.04 -3.98 39.28
C THR A 2 6.37 -5.42 38.89
N ASP A 3 5.38 -6.30 38.88
CA ASP A 3 5.55 -7.69 38.50
C ASP A 3 5.65 -7.88 36.98
N ALA A 4 5.09 -6.95 36.20
CA ALA A 4 5.13 -6.96 34.75
C ALA A 4 5.02 -5.55 34.14
N VAL A 5 5.40 -5.45 32.86
CA VAL A 5 5.25 -4.27 32.00
C VAL A 5 4.61 -4.69 30.67
N VAL A 6 3.63 -3.92 30.19
CA VAL A 6 3.01 -4.10 28.88
C VAL A 6 3.39 -2.94 27.97
N LEU A 7 3.99 -3.24 26.83
CA LEU A 7 4.34 -2.26 25.80
C LEU A 7 3.24 -2.19 24.74
N ALA A 8 2.22 -1.36 24.99
CA ALA A 8 1.13 -1.07 24.05
C ALA A 8 1.47 0.10 23.10
N THR A 9 2.66 0.07 22.49
CA THR A 9 3.23 1.19 21.72
C THR A 9 2.77 1.25 20.25
N GLY A 10 1.72 0.50 19.89
CA GLY A 10 1.22 0.41 18.53
C GLY A 10 2.11 -0.42 17.59
N TYR A 11 1.99 -0.15 16.28
CA TYR A 11 2.64 -0.91 15.22
C TYR A 11 3.42 0.01 14.28
N ARG A 12 4.47 -0.55 13.68
CA ARG A 12 5.17 0.05 12.55
C ARG A 12 4.78 -0.67 11.27
N GLU A 13 4.66 0.06 10.17
CA GLU A 13 4.50 -0.51 8.84
C GLU A 13 5.65 -1.50 8.55
N ARG A 14 5.31 -2.64 7.95
CA ARG A 14 6.30 -3.68 7.66
C ARG A 14 7.11 -3.27 6.44
N PRO A 15 8.45 -3.24 6.51
CA PRO A 15 9.29 -3.08 5.34
C PRO A 15 9.02 -4.21 4.34
N VAL A 16 8.79 -3.85 3.08
CA VAL A 16 8.50 -4.80 1.98
C VAL A 16 9.65 -4.92 0.99
N ASP A 17 10.79 -4.28 1.27
CA ASP A 17 11.94 -4.19 0.37
C ASP A 17 12.46 -5.57 -0.04
N THR A 18 12.48 -6.55 0.87
CA THR A 18 12.87 -7.93 0.54
C THR A 18 11.87 -8.62 -0.38
N LEU A 19 10.55 -8.41 -0.16
CA LEU A 19 9.51 -8.99 -1.00
C LEU A 19 9.52 -8.37 -2.40
N LEU A 20 9.78 -7.06 -2.47
CA LEU A 20 9.78 -6.28 -3.70
C LEU A 20 11.18 -6.12 -4.31
N ALA A 21 12.20 -6.84 -3.82
CA ALA A 21 13.60 -6.63 -4.22
C ALA A 21 13.81 -6.72 -5.74
N ALA A 22 13.10 -7.64 -6.41
CA ALA A 22 13.18 -7.80 -7.87
C ALA A 22 12.51 -6.65 -8.65
N LEU A 23 11.57 -5.94 -8.01
CA LEU A 23 10.87 -4.79 -8.59
C LEU A 23 11.50 -3.45 -8.19
N ASP A 24 12.39 -3.41 -7.20
CA ASP A 24 12.94 -2.18 -6.63
C ASP A 24 13.49 -1.18 -7.67
N PRO A 25 14.25 -1.61 -8.72
CA PRO A 25 14.74 -0.69 -9.75
C PRO A 25 13.63 -0.05 -10.61
N TYR A 26 12.42 -0.61 -10.56
CA TYR A 26 11.27 -0.18 -11.35
C TYR A 26 10.23 0.55 -10.51
N ILE A 27 10.38 0.64 -9.19
CA ILE A 27 9.43 1.37 -8.33
C ILE A 27 9.72 2.87 -8.40
N VAL A 28 8.74 3.65 -8.83
CA VAL A 28 8.81 5.11 -8.76
C VAL A 28 8.61 5.53 -7.31
N ARG A 29 9.53 6.36 -6.80
CA ARG A 29 9.53 6.82 -5.41
C ARG A 29 9.27 8.33 -5.32
N ASP A 30 8.70 8.76 -4.19
CA ASP A 30 8.54 10.18 -3.86
C ASP A 30 9.86 10.80 -3.37
N ASP A 31 9.86 12.09 -3.08
CA ASP A 31 11.04 12.83 -2.60
C ASP A 31 11.55 12.33 -1.22
N SER A 32 10.73 11.58 -0.49
CA SER A 32 11.11 10.94 0.77
C SER A 32 11.59 9.50 0.59
N GLY A 33 11.74 9.04 -0.66
CA GLY A 33 12.17 7.69 -1.00
C GLY A 33 11.12 6.61 -0.76
N ARG A 34 9.84 6.95 -0.59
CA ARG A 34 8.75 5.95 -0.42
C ARG A 34 8.13 5.62 -1.77
N PRO A 35 7.63 4.39 -1.99
CA PRO A 35 6.92 4.04 -3.22
C PRO A 35 5.73 4.99 -3.47
N GLN A 36 5.61 5.49 -4.68
CA GLN A 36 4.41 6.20 -5.12
C GLN A 36 3.28 5.20 -5.36
N ILE A 37 2.07 5.58 -4.96
CA ILE A 37 0.87 4.77 -5.07
C ILE A 37 -0.20 5.63 -5.72
N ASP A 38 -0.79 5.15 -6.80
CA ASP A 38 -1.83 5.87 -7.53
C ASP A 38 -3.21 5.72 -6.86
N GLU A 39 -4.19 6.47 -7.38
CA GLU A 39 -5.57 6.47 -6.86
C GLU A 39 -6.25 5.10 -6.97
N ALA A 40 -5.81 4.26 -7.90
CA ALA A 40 -6.29 2.89 -8.09
C ALA A 40 -5.63 1.88 -7.14
N GLN A 41 -4.91 2.36 -6.12
CA GLN A 41 -4.19 1.56 -5.14
C GLN A 41 -3.04 0.73 -5.73
N ARG A 42 -2.38 1.23 -6.79
CA ARG A 42 -1.26 0.53 -7.45
C ARG A 42 0.07 1.22 -7.19
N LEU A 43 1.13 0.42 -7.04
CA LEU A 43 2.49 0.94 -7.15
C LEU A 43 2.69 1.58 -8.53
N VAL A 44 3.24 2.79 -8.54
CA VAL A 44 3.69 3.42 -9.80
C VAL A 44 5.00 2.76 -10.21
N LEU A 45 4.98 2.07 -11.36
CA LEU A 45 6.13 1.33 -11.89
C LEU A 45 6.69 2.02 -13.14
N ALA A 46 7.98 1.82 -13.40
CA ALA A 46 8.68 2.36 -14.55
C ALA A 46 8.05 1.90 -15.88
N PRO A 47 8.12 2.73 -16.94
CA PRO A 47 7.68 2.34 -18.27
C PRO A 47 8.36 1.04 -18.72
N GLY A 48 7.56 0.07 -19.17
CA GLY A 48 8.04 -1.25 -19.62
C GLY A 48 7.65 -2.42 -18.71
N ILE A 49 7.18 -2.15 -17.48
CA ILE A 49 6.53 -3.18 -16.66
C ILE A 49 5.04 -3.26 -17.06
N GLY A 50 4.64 -4.38 -17.67
CA GLY A 50 3.25 -4.59 -18.11
C GLY A 50 2.29 -5.06 -17.01
N GLY A 51 2.83 -5.52 -15.87
CA GLY A 51 2.04 -5.97 -14.72
C GLY A 51 1.68 -4.83 -13.77
N SER A 52 0.65 -5.05 -12.94
CA SER A 52 0.26 -4.14 -11.85
C SER A 52 0.50 -4.80 -10.49
N VAL A 53 0.94 -4.01 -9.51
CA VAL A 53 1.04 -4.43 -8.11
C VAL A 53 0.13 -3.54 -7.29
N PHE A 54 -0.91 -4.12 -6.71
CA PHE A 54 -1.84 -3.42 -5.84
C PHE A 54 -1.38 -3.49 -4.39
N VAL A 55 -1.66 -2.44 -3.63
CA VAL A 55 -1.31 -2.30 -2.21
C VAL A 55 -2.57 -2.13 -1.38
N GLN A 56 -2.55 -2.72 -0.19
CA GLN A 56 -3.64 -2.65 0.79
C GLN A 56 -3.03 -2.42 2.16
N ASN A 57 -3.42 -1.33 2.82
CA ASN A 57 -2.93 -0.90 4.13
C ASN A 57 -1.45 -0.47 4.20
N ALA A 58 -0.79 -0.25 3.05
CA ALA A 58 0.60 0.20 2.94
C ALA A 58 0.71 1.63 2.35
N GLU A 59 -0.43 2.26 2.10
CA GLU A 59 -0.59 3.50 1.36
C GLU A 59 -0.90 4.72 2.24
N ARG A 60 -0.59 4.67 3.54
CA ARG A 60 -0.94 5.75 4.47
C ARG A 60 -0.30 7.10 4.10
N HIS A 61 0.91 7.10 3.54
CA HIS A 61 1.59 8.34 3.11
C HIS A 61 0.98 8.98 1.86
N THR A 62 0.16 8.24 1.10
CA THR A 62 -0.52 8.73 -0.11
C THR A 62 -2.02 8.90 0.08
N HIS A 63 -2.68 8.03 0.84
CA HIS A 63 -4.13 7.96 1.02
C HIS A 63 -4.60 8.28 2.45
N GLY A 64 -3.66 8.64 3.33
CA GLY A 64 -3.94 9.15 4.67
C GLY A 64 -4.35 8.08 5.67
N VAL A 65 -4.91 8.55 6.79
CA VAL A 65 -5.20 7.73 7.98
C VAL A 65 -6.27 6.65 7.77
N GLY A 66 -7.06 6.75 6.69
CA GLY A 66 -8.07 5.76 6.33
C GLY A 66 -7.52 4.50 5.66
N ALA A 67 -6.24 4.49 5.26
CA ALA A 67 -5.60 3.35 4.61
C ALA A 67 -5.74 2.02 5.40
N PRO A 68 -5.42 1.96 6.70
CA PRO A 68 -5.62 0.75 7.50
C PRO A 68 -7.06 0.58 8.03
N ASP A 69 -7.98 1.49 7.74
CA ASP A 69 -9.35 1.41 8.25
C ASP A 69 -10.12 0.27 7.58
N LEU A 70 -10.65 -0.64 8.39
CA LEU A 70 -11.43 -1.78 7.94
C LEU A 70 -12.80 -1.36 7.39
N GLY A 71 -13.36 -0.24 7.85
CA GLY A 71 -14.58 0.34 7.31
C GLY A 71 -14.45 0.74 5.83
N LEU A 72 -13.23 1.02 5.37
CA LEU A 72 -12.93 1.34 3.97
C LEU A 72 -12.47 0.12 3.15
N ALA A 73 -12.36 -1.07 3.75
CA ALA A 73 -11.84 -2.24 3.05
C ALA A 73 -12.71 -2.67 1.86
N ALA A 74 -14.03 -2.60 1.98
CA ALA A 74 -14.95 -2.90 0.89
C ALA A 74 -14.81 -1.90 -0.26
N TRP A 75 -14.76 -0.61 0.06
CA TRP A 75 -14.56 0.46 -0.93
C TRP A 75 -13.22 0.32 -1.66
N ARG A 76 -12.11 0.12 -0.94
CA ARG A 76 -10.79 -0.10 -1.59
C ARG A 76 -10.79 -1.34 -2.47
N SER A 77 -11.45 -2.41 -2.05
CA SER A 77 -11.56 -3.64 -2.85
C SER A 77 -12.34 -3.41 -4.13
N ALA A 78 -13.43 -2.62 -4.08
CA ALA A 78 -14.17 -2.20 -5.26
C ALA A 78 -13.30 -1.38 -6.23
N VAL A 79 -12.54 -0.39 -5.71
CA VAL A 79 -11.58 0.40 -6.51
C VAL A 79 -10.58 -0.50 -7.22
N ILE A 80 -9.99 -1.46 -6.51
CA ILE A 80 -9.00 -2.41 -7.07
C ILE A 80 -9.64 -3.30 -8.15
N ILE A 81 -10.82 -3.87 -7.89
CA ILE A 81 -11.50 -4.74 -8.87
C ILE A 81 -11.91 -3.95 -10.11
N ASN A 82 -12.41 -2.73 -9.95
CA ASN A 82 -12.77 -1.88 -11.06
C ASN A 82 -11.55 -1.54 -11.94
N ALA A 83 -10.40 -1.26 -11.31
CA ALA A 83 -9.14 -1.02 -12.02
C ALA A 83 -8.59 -2.28 -12.70
N LEU A 84 -8.64 -3.44 -12.04
CA LEU A 84 -8.18 -4.72 -12.57
C LEU A 84 -8.98 -5.16 -13.80
N THR A 85 -10.29 -4.92 -13.79
CA THR A 85 -11.22 -5.36 -14.85
C THR A 85 -11.44 -4.31 -15.94
N GLY A 86 -11.04 -3.06 -15.68
CA GLY A 86 -11.31 -1.92 -16.56
C GLY A 86 -12.80 -1.57 -16.65
N LYS A 87 -13.61 -1.93 -15.64
CA LYS A 87 -15.06 -1.76 -15.62
C LYS A 87 -15.54 -1.36 -14.23
N GLU A 88 -16.52 -0.47 -14.16
CA GLU A 88 -17.22 -0.14 -12.91
C GLU A 88 -18.19 -1.27 -12.55
N THR A 89 -17.69 -2.27 -11.82
CA THR A 89 -18.46 -3.45 -11.38
C THR A 89 -19.19 -3.19 -10.06
N TYR A 90 -18.62 -2.29 -9.26
CA TYR A 90 -19.08 -1.86 -7.94
C TYR A 90 -19.06 -0.35 -7.85
#